data_AF-A0AAV3Q9K6-F1
#
_entry.id   AF-A0AAV3Q9K6-F1
#
_cell.length_a   1.000
_cell.length_b   1.000
_cell.length_c   1.000
_cell.angle_alpha   90.00
_cell.angle_beta   90.00
_cell.angle_gamma   90.00
#
_symmetry.space_group_name_H-M   'P 1'
#
loop_
_entity.id
_entity.type
_entity.pdbx_description
1 polymer ?
#
loop_
_entity_poly.entity_id
_entity_poly.type
_entity_poly.pdbx_seq_one_letter_code
_entity_poly.pdbx_strand_id
1 'polypeptide(L)'
;MPEPRNIHELKSLQGKSAYLRRFISNLAGRCQPFSCLMKKGVSFEWDESCRKAFESIKAYFMRPPVLASPLQGKPLILYVAAHLHKKMKMEKRMPCTT
;
A
#
# COMPACT_ATOMS: atom_id res chain seq x y z
N MET A 1 0.10 7.71 17.18
CA MET A 1 -0.86 6.90 16.42
C MET A 1 -1.07 5.57 17.14
N PRO A 2 -2.27 5.33 17.72
CA PRO A 2 -2.61 4.07 18.39
C PRO A 2 -2.94 2.95 17.39
N GLU A 3 -2.81 1.69 17.82
CA GLU A 3 -3.23 0.52 17.03
C GLU A 3 -4.77 0.50 16.90
N PRO A 4 -5.32 0.22 15.69
CA PRO A 4 -6.76 0.05 15.50
C PRO A 4 -7.30 -1.12 16.32
N ARG A 5 -8.39 -0.89 17.06
CA ARG A 5 -9.05 -1.92 17.89
C ARG A 5 -10.31 -2.51 17.24
N ASN A 6 -10.77 -1.90 16.16
CA ASN A 6 -11.97 -2.33 15.44
C ASN A 6 -11.88 -1.97 13.95
N ILE A 7 -12.81 -2.52 13.17
CA ILE A 7 -12.88 -2.32 11.73
C ILE A 7 -13.13 -0.84 11.34
N HIS A 8 -13.82 -0.07 12.18
CA HIS A 8 -14.09 1.34 11.92
C HIS A 8 -12.82 2.19 12.03
N GLU A 9 -12.02 1.95 13.06
CA GLU A 9 -10.70 2.58 13.24
C GLU A 9 -9.74 2.17 12.14
N LEU A 10 -9.75 0.89 11.73
CA LEU A 10 -8.92 0.41 10.63
C LEU A 10 -9.30 1.08 9.29
N LYS A 11 -10.61 1.23 9.01
CA LYS A 11 -11.11 1.97 7.85
C LYS A 11 -10.70 3.44 7.90
N SER A 12 -10.81 4.08 9.07
CA SER A 12 -10.37 5.47 9.26
C SER A 12 -8.87 5.63 9.00
N LEU A 13 -8.05 4.70 9.52
CA LEU A 13 -6.61 4.67 9.29
C LEU A 13 -6.29 4.52 7.80
N GLN A 14 -6.95 3.57 7.10
CA GLN A 14 -6.75 3.37 5.67
C GLN A 14 -7.15 4.62 4.86
N GLY A 15 -8.29 5.25 5.20
CA GLY A 15 -8.72 6.51 4.59
C GLY A 15 -7.68 7.63 4.75
N LYS A 16 -7.15 7.82 5.97
CA LYS A 16 -6.08 8.78 6.24
C LYS A 16 -4.79 8.44 5.49
N SER A 17 -4.44 7.16 5.40
CA SER A 17 -3.25 6.72 4.67
C SER A 17 -3.36 6.94 3.16
N ALA A 18 -4.58 6.91 2.60
CA ALA A 18 -4.81 7.13 1.18
C ALA A 18 -4.43 8.56 0.74
N TYR A 19 -4.62 9.56 1.60
CA TYR A 19 -4.16 10.94 1.34
C TYR A 19 -2.63 11.00 1.16
N LEU A 20 -1.91 10.21 1.94
CA LEU A 20 -0.45 10.13 1.93
C LEU A 20 0.09 9.08 0.94
N ARG A 21 -0.79 8.42 0.17
CA ARG A 21 -0.40 7.35 -0.78
C ARG A 21 0.66 7.80 -1.79
N ARG A 22 0.64 9.07 -2.19
CA ARG A 22 1.63 9.64 -3.12
C ARG A 22 3.06 9.67 -2.55
N PHE A 23 3.19 9.57 -1.22
CA PHE A 23 4.46 9.65 -0.50
C PHE A 23 4.95 8.29 -0.03
N ILE A 24 4.06 7.31 0.09
CA ILE A 24 4.36 5.98 0.64
C ILE A 24 4.60 5.00 -0.49
N SER A 25 5.84 4.55 -0.62
CA SER A 25 6.19 3.48 -1.55
C SER A 25 5.42 2.19 -1.21
N ASN A 26 4.76 1.63 -2.23
CA ASN A 26 4.01 0.37 -2.14
C ASN A 26 3.00 0.33 -0.96
N LEU A 27 2.24 1.42 -0.73
CA LEU A 27 1.22 1.44 0.33
C LEU A 27 0.24 0.26 0.22
N ALA A 28 -0.17 -0.11 -0.99
CA ALA A 28 -1.07 -1.24 -1.22
C ALA A 28 -0.49 -2.57 -0.70
N GLY A 29 0.78 -2.85 -0.99
CA GLY A 29 1.46 -4.03 -0.46
C GLY A 29 1.62 -3.99 1.06
N ARG A 30 1.91 -2.82 1.63
CA ARG A 30 2.03 -2.65 3.10
C ARG A 30 0.69 -2.82 3.82
N CYS A 31 -0.42 -2.42 3.20
CA CYS A 31 -1.77 -2.59 3.74
C CYS A 31 -2.36 -3.98 3.45
N GLN A 32 -1.68 -4.85 2.70
CA GLN A 32 -2.17 -6.17 2.35
C GLN A 32 -2.58 -7.00 3.58
N PRO A 33 -1.81 -7.03 4.69
CA PRO A 33 -2.16 -7.80 5.88
C PRO A 33 -3.52 -7.43 6.49
N PHE A 34 -3.92 -6.17 6.38
CA PHE A 34 -5.23 -5.69 6.87
C PHE A 34 -6.42 -6.20 6.04
N SER A 35 -6.19 -6.79 4.87
CA SER A 35 -7.26 -7.18 3.94
C SER A 35 -8.18 -8.24 4.54
N CYS A 36 -7.66 -9.13 5.38
CA CYS A 36 -8.45 -10.16 6.05
C CYS A 36 -9.44 -9.55 7.06
N LEU A 37 -9.03 -8.51 7.78
CA LEU A 37 -9.84 -7.82 8.80
C LEU A 37 -10.98 -6.97 8.21
N MET A 38 -10.97 -6.74 6.91
CA MET A 38 -11.95 -5.91 6.20
C MET A 38 -13.08 -6.73 5.56
N LYS A 39 -12.99 -8.06 5.61
CA LYS A 39 -14.01 -8.96 5.09
C LYS A 39 -15.26 -8.96 5.98
N LYS A 40 -16.43 -9.10 5.37
CA LYS A 40 -17.70 -9.20 6.11
C LYS A 40 -17.74 -10.52 6.89
N GLY A 41 -18.23 -10.48 8.13
CA GLY A 41 -18.46 -11.68 8.95
C GLY A 41 -17.21 -12.30 9.58
N VAL A 42 -16.08 -11.58 9.60
CA VAL A 42 -14.83 -12.05 10.22
C VAL A 42 -14.61 -11.34 11.55
N SER A 43 -14.10 -12.07 12.55
CA SER A 43 -13.66 -11.48 13.81
C SER A 43 -12.50 -10.50 13.55
N PHE A 44 -12.50 -9.40 14.29
CA PHE A 44 -11.39 -8.46 14.25
C PHE A 44 -10.25 -8.99 15.12
N GLU A 45 -9.37 -9.81 14.53
CA GLU A 45 -8.21 -10.38 15.20
C GLU A 45 -6.93 -9.66 14.78
N TRP A 46 -6.44 -8.80 15.66
CA TRP A 46 -5.21 -8.06 15.40
C TRP A 46 -3.97 -8.95 15.66
N ASP A 47 -3.60 -9.70 14.63
CA ASP A 47 -2.48 -10.62 14.65
C ASP A 47 -1.11 -9.92 14.49
N GLU A 48 -0.04 -10.71 14.61
CA GLU A 48 1.32 -10.21 14.48
C GLU A 48 1.63 -9.68 13.08
N SER A 49 0.97 -10.21 12.03
CA SER A 49 1.15 -9.72 10.67
C SER A 49 0.58 -8.30 10.49
N CYS A 50 -0.60 -8.03 11.08
CA CYS A 50 -1.22 -6.72 11.13
C CYS A 50 -0.40 -5.75 11.97
N ARG A 51 0.13 -6.18 13.13
CA ARG A 51 1.00 -5.34 13.97
C ARG A 51 2.26 -4.90 13.21
N LYS A 52 2.99 -5.83 12.60
CA LYS A 52 4.18 -5.52 11.79
C LYS A 52 3.87 -4.58 10.62
N ALA A 53 2.75 -4.79 9.94
CA ALA A 53 2.30 -3.90 8.87
C ALA A 53 2.04 -2.47 9.37
N PHE A 54 1.35 -2.35 10.50
CA PHE A 54 1.05 -1.08 11.13
C PHE A 54 2.32 -0.35 11.60
N GLU A 55 3.25 -1.06 12.23
CA GLU A 55 4.54 -0.49 12.64
C GLU A 55 5.36 -0.01 11.43
N SER A 56 5.36 -0.78 10.34
CA SER A 56 6.03 -0.38 9.09
C SER A 56 5.47 0.93 8.53
N ILE A 57 4.14 1.07 8.50
CA ILE A 57 3.46 2.30 8.04
C ILE A 57 3.73 3.45 9.02
N LYS A 58 3.66 3.19 10.32
CA LYS A 58 3.96 4.18 11.37
C LYS A 58 5.38 4.70 11.26
N ALA A 59 6.37 3.82 11.10
CA ALA A 59 7.77 4.20 10.92
C ALA A 59 7.96 5.09 9.67
N TYR A 60 7.23 4.79 8.59
CA TYR A 60 7.24 5.62 7.39
C TYR A 60 6.67 7.02 7.63
N PHE A 61 5.57 7.13 8.40
CA PHE A 61 5.02 8.43 8.79
C PHE A 61 5.92 9.23 9.71
N MET A 62 6.71 8.56 10.56
CA MET A 62 7.71 9.25 11.38
C MET A 62 8.89 9.79 10.56
N ARG A 63 9.11 9.27 9.34
CA ARG A 63 10.21 9.64 8.46
C ARG A 63 9.70 9.93 7.05
N PRO A 64 8.92 11.02 6.85
CA PRO A 64 8.40 11.34 5.53
C PRO A 64 9.58 11.64 4.58
N PRO A 65 9.57 11.10 3.35
CA PRO A 65 10.54 11.52 2.35
C PRO A 65 10.33 13.00 2.05
N VAL A 66 11.41 13.78 2.06
CA VAL A 66 11.38 15.17 1.59
C VAL A 66 11.13 15.13 0.09
N LEU A 67 9.98 15.64 -0.34
CA LEU A 67 9.62 15.71 -1.75
C LEU A 67 9.71 17.15 -2.21
N ALA A 68 10.53 17.35 -3.23
CA ALA A 68 10.58 18.62 -3.94
C ALA A 68 9.42 18.71 -4.93
N SER A 69 8.87 19.90 -5.08
CA SER A 69 7.97 20.19 -6.20
C SER A 69 8.70 19.93 -7.52
N PRO A 70 8.06 19.33 -8.53
CA PRO A 70 8.63 19.28 -9.87
C PRO A 70 8.94 20.70 -10.34
N LEU A 71 10.13 20.88 -10.92
CA LEU A 71 10.54 22.15 -11.50
C LEU A 71 10.06 22.21 -12.94
N GLN A 72 9.41 23.31 -13.30
CA GLN A 72 8.92 23.53 -14.66
C GLN A 72 10.10 23.48 -15.64
N GLY A 73 9.92 22.77 -16.77
CA GLY A 73 10.94 22.63 -17.80
C GLY A 73 12.03 21.58 -17.53
N LYS A 74 12.03 20.89 -16.39
CA LYS A 74 12.94 19.76 -16.14
C LYS A 74 12.26 18.42 -16.43
N PRO A 75 12.95 17.46 -17.08
CA PRO A 75 12.41 16.12 -17.30
C PRO A 75 12.24 15.38 -15.97
N LEU A 76 11.13 14.65 -15.83
CA LEU A 76 10.86 13.78 -14.68
C LEU A 76 11.28 12.35 -15.01
N ILE A 77 11.97 11.68 -14.08
CA ILE A 77 12.38 10.29 -14.22
C ILE A 77 11.44 9.40 -13.39
N LEU A 78 10.77 8.45 -14.05
CA LEU A 78 9.87 7.50 -13.41
C LEU A 78 10.55 6.14 -13.25
N TYR A 79 10.74 5.70 -12.00
CA TYR A 79 11.21 4.36 -11.68
C TYR A 79 10.02 3.47 -11.32
N VAL A 80 9.80 2.40 -12.09
CA VAL A 80 8.73 1.41 -11.84
C VAL A 80 9.35 0.07 -11.47
N ALA A 81 8.94 -0.47 -10.32
CA ALA A 81 9.29 -1.82 -9.90
C ALA A 81 8.00 -2.61 -9.65
N ALA A 82 7.93 -3.84 -10.16
CA ALA A 82 6.80 -4.73 -9.98
C ALA A 82 7.20 -5.89 -9.06
N HIS A 83 6.50 -6.05 -7.94
CA HIS A 83 6.66 -7.21 -7.08
C HIS A 83 5.61 -8.26 -7.46
N LEU A 84 6.06 -9.45 -7.87
CA LEU A 84 5.17 -10.54 -8.25
C LEU A 84 4.38 -11.05 -7.05
N HIS A 85 3.11 -10.68 -6.94
CA HIS A 85 2.18 -11.24 -5.96
C HIS A 85 1.50 -12.46 -6.63
N LYS A 86 1.98 -13.67 -6.35
CA LYS A 86 1.49 -15.01 -6.80
C LYS A 86 0.67 -15.06 -8.11
N LYS A 87 1.31 -15.61 -9.16
CA LYS A 87 0.82 -16.12 -10.47
C LYS A 87 -0.51 -15.54 -11.00
N MET A 88 -0.43 -14.47 -11.80
CA MET A 88 -1.25 -14.40 -13.02
C MET A 88 -0.55 -15.22 -14.11
N LYS A 89 -1.11 -16.37 -14.47
CA LYS A 89 -0.81 -17.01 -15.76
C LYS A 89 -1.54 -16.19 -16.83
N MET A 90 -0.90 -15.14 -17.34
CA MET A 90 -1.34 -14.50 -18.57
C MET A 90 -0.52 -15.07 -19.72
N GLU A 91 -0.92 -16.23 -20.23
CA GLU A 91 -0.59 -16.57 -21.61
C GLU A 91 -1.64 -15.89 -22.48
N LYS A 92 -1.28 -14.74 -23.05
CA LYS A 92 -1.90 -14.27 -24.28
C LYS A 92 -0.77 -14.06 -25.28
N ARG A 93 -0.65 -15.02 -26.19
CA ARG A 93 0.05 -14.86 -27.47
C ARG A 93 -0.50 -13.59 -28.13
N MET A 94 0.35 -12.61 -28.37
CA MET A 94 0.12 -11.65 -29.43
C MET A 94 0.50 -12.35 -30.75
N PRO A 95 -0.43 -12.55 -31.70
CA PRO A 95 -0.04 -12.91 -33.04
C PRO A 95 0.58 -11.68 -33.69
N CYS A 96 1.88 -11.75 -34.00
CA CYS A 96 2.44 -10.94 -35.08
C CYS A 96 1.84 -11.50 -36.38
N THR A 97 1.03 -10.71 -37.08
CA THR A 97 0.72 -10.96 -38.48
C THR A 97 1.35 -9.85 -39.32
N THR A 98 2.03 -10.32 -40.36
CA THR A 98 2.78 -9.67 -41.44
C THR A 98 2.31 -8.28 -41.85
#